data_AF-A0A7X7FRL8-F1
#
_entry.id   AF-A0A7X7FRL8-F1
#
_cell.length_a   1.000
_cell.length_b   1.000
_cell.length_c   1.000
_cell.angle_alpha   90.00
_cell.angle_beta   90.00
_cell.angle_gamma   90.00
#
_symmetry.space_group_name_H-M   'P 1'
#
loop_
_entity.id
_entity.type
_entity.pdbx_description
1 polymer ?
#
loop_
_entity_poly.entity_id
_entity_poly.type
_entity_poly.pdbx_seq_one_letter_code
_entity_poly.pdbx_strand_id
1 'polypeptide(L)' 'TDDEGQTEGEPNLFSVQPTLSADEKAVCDKLDHEPRSVDQLAAVAGLPESRVASTLIMLQLKGLARQLPGNVFVRPGRR' A
#
# COMPACT_ATOMS: atom_id res chain seq x y z
N THR A 1 40.92 8.92 27.47
CA THR A 1 39.61 8.55 27.99
C THR A 1 38.59 9.43 27.29
N ASP A 2 38.53 9.34 25.96
CA ASP A 2 37.72 8.35 25.20
C ASP A 2 36.24 8.73 25.35
N ASP A 3 35.65 9.30 24.29
CA ASP A 3 34.81 8.56 23.34
C ASP A 3 33.48 8.19 24.03
N GLU A 4 32.29 8.65 23.63
CA GLU A 4 31.70 8.39 22.33
C GLU A 4 30.63 9.45 21.99
N GLY A 5 30.59 9.85 20.72
CA GLY A 5 29.45 10.56 20.14
C GLY A 5 28.24 9.64 20.01
N GLN A 6 27.10 10.05 20.54
CA GLN A 6 25.81 9.47 20.15
C GLN A 6 25.15 10.39 19.12
N THR A 7 25.30 9.98 17.87
CA THR A 7 24.51 10.42 16.72
C THR A 7 23.06 9.99 16.93
N GLU A 8 22.23 10.85 17.49
CA GLU A 8 20.78 10.66 17.47
C GLU A 8 20.29 10.98 16.04
N GLY A 9 19.95 9.91 15.32
CA GLY A 9 19.68 9.91 13.89
C GLY A 9 18.66 10.96 13.48
N GLU A 10 19.02 11.71 12.44
CA GLU A 10 18.10 12.62 11.77
C GLU A 10 16.83 11.85 11.34
N PRO A 11 15.63 12.40 11.59
CA PRO A 11 14.41 11.80 11.06
C PRO A 11 14.55 11.81 9.55
N ASN A 12 14.61 10.62 8.94
CA ASN A 12 14.65 10.48 7.50
C ASN A 12 13.35 11.07 6.91
N LEU A 13 13.38 12.35 6.50
CA LEU A 13 12.24 13.04 5.87
C LEU A 13 11.72 12.30 4.62
N PHE A 14 12.52 11.37 4.07
CA PHE A 14 12.17 10.57 2.90
C PHE A 14 11.44 9.26 3.22
N SER A 15 11.23 8.92 4.50
CA SER A 15 10.51 7.71 4.92
C SER A 15 9.18 8.00 5.61
N VAL A 16 8.44 9.04 5.18
CA VAL A 16 7.01 9.13 5.47
C VAL A 16 6.30 8.04 4.66
N GLN A 17 6.35 6.82 5.16
CA GLN A 17 5.45 5.77 4.70
C GLN A 17 4.03 6.27 5.02
N PRO A 18 3.11 6.35 4.05
CA PRO A 18 1.75 6.74 4.35
C PRO A 18 1.20 5.78 5.40
N THR A 19 0.71 6.32 6.52
CA THR A 19 0.06 5.50 7.55
C THR A 19 -1.18 4.87 6.92
N LEU A 20 -1.07 3.59 6.58
CA LEU A 20 -2.17 2.81 6.02
C LEU A 20 -3.05 2.31 7.17
N SER A 21 -4.37 2.37 6.98
CA SER A 21 -5.31 1.67 7.85
C SER A 21 -5.10 0.15 7.76
N ALA A 22 -5.66 -0.61 8.70
CA ALA A 22 -5.58 -2.08 8.65
C ALA A 22 -6.13 -2.65 7.33
N ASP A 23 -7.24 -2.10 6.84
CA ASP A 23 -7.87 -2.53 5.58
C ASP A 23 -7.01 -2.13 4.37
N GLU A 24 -6.48 -0.92 4.37
CA GLU A 24 -5.57 -0.44 3.32
C GLU A 24 -4.31 -1.30 3.26
N LYS A 25 -3.74 -1.63 4.41
CA LYS A 25 -2.59 -2.52 4.50
C LYS A 25 -2.95 -3.92 4.00
N ALA A 26 -4.08 -4.48 4.42
CA ALA A 26 -4.52 -5.80 4.00
C ALA A 26 -4.71 -5.89 2.49
N VAL A 27 -5.32 -4.89 1.85
CA VAL A 27 -5.49 -4.85 0.39
C VAL A 27 -4.17 -4.54 -0.31
N CYS A 28 -3.44 -3.54 0.18
CA CYS A 28 -2.17 -3.12 -0.41
C CYS A 28 -1.16 -4.26 -0.41
N ASP A 29 -1.02 -5.01 0.69
CA ASP A 29 -0.12 -6.17 0.83
C ASP A 29 -0.48 -7.31 -0.16
N LYS A 30 -1.69 -7.30 -0.76
CA LYS A 30 -2.14 -8.27 -1.78
C LYS A 30 -2.10 -7.73 -3.20
N LEU A 31 -1.84 -6.44 -3.40
CA LEU A 31 -1.58 -5.88 -4.73
C LEU A 31 -0.13 -6.11 -5.09
N ASP A 32 0.16 -6.72 -6.23
CA ASP A 32 1.54 -6.85 -6.72
C ASP A 32 1.60 -6.34 -8.17
N HIS A 33 2.66 -6.68 -8.92
CA HIS A 33 2.74 -6.38 -10.35
C HIS A 33 1.75 -7.19 -11.19
N GLU A 34 1.17 -8.24 -10.62
CA GLU A 34 0.15 -9.05 -11.26
C GLU A 34 -1.24 -8.40 -11.11
N PRO A 35 -1.99 -8.22 -12.22
CA PRO A 35 -3.32 -7.62 -12.18
C PRO A 35 -4.32 -8.54 -11.47
N ARG A 36 -5.00 -8.01 -10.45
CA ARG A 36 -6.07 -8.72 -9.71
C ARG A 36 -7.38 -7.96 -9.74
N SER A 37 -8.50 -8.69 -9.85
CA SER A 37 -9.84 -8.09 -9.77
C SER A 37 -10.22 -7.73 -8.33
N VAL A 38 -11.25 -6.90 -8.16
CA VAL A 38 -11.81 -6.58 -6.84
C VAL A 38 -12.28 -7.83 -6.11
N ASP A 39 -12.92 -8.76 -6.82
CA ASP A 39 -13.40 -10.04 -6.28
C ASP A 39 -12.25 -10.91 -5.73
N GLN A 40 -11.17 -11.07 -6.50
CA GLN A 40 -9.99 -11.81 -6.04
C GLN A 40 -9.36 -11.16 -4.81
N LEU A 41 -9.25 -9.82 -4.80
CA LEU A 41 -8.72 -9.07 -3.66
C LEU A 41 -9.62 -9.20 -2.43
N ALA A 42 -10.94 -9.19 -2.59
CA ALA A 42 -11.90 -9.43 -1.53
C ALA A 42 -11.74 -10.82 -0.91
N ALA A 43 -11.62 -11.86 -1.76
CA ALA A 43 -11.42 -13.23 -1.32
C ALA A 43 -10.11 -13.40 -0.52
N VAL A 44 -8.98 -12.84 -0.99
CA VAL A 44 -7.67 -13.03 -0.32
C VAL A 44 -7.43 -12.06 0.84
N ALA A 45 -8.08 -10.89 0.86
CA ALA A 45 -8.00 -9.95 1.97
C ALA A 45 -8.99 -10.26 3.10
N GLY A 46 -10.00 -11.11 2.84
CA GLY A 46 -11.06 -11.42 3.80
C GLY A 46 -11.96 -10.23 4.08
N LEU A 47 -12.11 -9.32 3.10
CA LEU A 47 -12.87 -8.08 3.22
C LEU A 47 -14.04 -8.08 2.23
N PRO A 48 -15.17 -7.44 2.56
CA PRO A 48 -16.27 -7.27 1.61
C PRO A 48 -15.81 -6.55 0.34
N GLU A 49 -16.32 -6.92 -0.83
CA GLU A 49 -15.98 -6.26 -2.10
C GLU A 49 -16.16 -4.74 -2.06
N SER A 50 -17.24 -4.24 -1.45
CA SER A 50 -17.49 -2.80 -1.30
C SER A 50 -16.39 -2.12 -0.48
N ARG A 51 -15.90 -2.80 0.57
CA ARG A 51 -14.79 -2.33 1.42
C ARG A 51 -13.50 -2.29 0.61
N VAL A 52 -13.21 -3.35 -0.15
CA VAL A 52 -12.04 -3.42 -1.03
C VAL A 52 -12.08 -2.34 -2.10
N ALA A 53 -13.23 -2.12 -2.74
CA ALA A 53 -13.41 -1.08 -3.75
C ALA A 53 -13.11 0.32 -3.19
N SER A 54 -13.67 0.67 -2.02
CA SER A 54 -13.38 1.96 -1.36
C SER A 54 -11.89 2.07 -0.97
N THR A 55 -11.31 1.00 -0.42
CA THR A 55 -9.89 0.94 -0.08
C THR A 55 -8.99 1.12 -1.31
N LEU A 56 -9.33 0.50 -2.44
CA LEU A 56 -8.60 0.65 -3.70
C LEU A 56 -8.65 2.08 -4.25
N ILE A 57 -9.76 2.79 -4.06
CA ILE A 57 -9.85 4.22 -4.39
C ILE A 57 -8.87 5.02 -3.52
N MET A 58 -8.86 4.79 -2.20
CA MET A 58 -7.92 5.48 -1.30
C MET A 58 -6.46 5.16 -1.63
N LEU A 59 -6.15 3.90 -1.93
CA LEU A 59 -4.81 3.50 -2.37
C LEU A 59 -4.41 4.12 -3.71
N GLN A 60 -5.35 4.31 -4.65
CA GLN A 60 -5.09 5.02 -5.90
C GLN A 60 -4.75 6.50 -5.66
N LEU A 61 -5.52 7.17 -4.79
CA LEU A 61 -5.24 8.56 -4.41
C LEU A 61 -3.86 8.69 -3.74
N LYS A 62 -3.45 7.68 -2.96
CA LYS A 62 -2.13 7.57 -2.35
C LYS A 62 -1.02 7.14 -3.35
N GLY A 63 -1.37 6.80 -4.59
CA GLY A 63 -0.43 6.32 -5.60
C GLY A 63 0.09 4.89 -5.35
N LEU A 64 -0.57 4.11 -4.50
CA LEU A 64 -0.20 2.75 -4.11
C LEU A 64 -0.97 1.66 -4.87
N ALA A 65 -2.02 2.04 -5.61
CA ALA A 65 -2.76 1.16 -6.50
C ALA A 65 -3.00 1.86 -7.84
N ARG A 66 -3.13 1.07 -8.91
CA ARG A 66 -3.50 1.55 -10.24
C ARG A 66 -4.54 0.63 -10.86
N GLN A 67 -5.64 1.20 -11.32
CA GLN A 67 -6.62 0.47 -12.13
C GLN A 67 -6.13 0.33 -13.58
N LEU A 68 -6.37 -0.84 -14.16
CA LEU A 68 -6.09 -1.17 -15.56
C LEU A 68 -7.40 -1.53 -16.29
N PRO A 69 -7.39 -1.53 -17.65
CA PRO A 69 -8.51 -2.03 -18.43
C PRO A 69 -8.90 -3.46 -18.01
N GLY A 70 -10.19 -3.76 -17.97
CA GLY A 70 -10.70 -5.06 -17.49
C GLY A 70 -11.05 -5.12 -16.00
N ASN A 71 -11.12 -3.97 -15.32
CA ASN A 71 -11.51 -3.86 -13.90
C ASN A 71 -10.55 -4.61 -12.95
N VAL A 72 -9.26 -4.54 -13.25
CA VAL A 72 -8.18 -5.14 -12.46
C VAL A 72 -7.24 -4.06 -11.93
N PHE A 73 -6.53 -4.39 -10.85
CA PHE A 73 -5.68 -3.48 -10.09
C PHE A 73 -4.27 -4.06 -9.92
N VAL A 74 -3.28 -3.18 -9.94
CA VAL A 74 -1.86 -3.50 -9.71
C VAL A 74 -1.21 -2.52 -8.74
N ARG A 75 -0.10 -2.93 -8.12
CA ARG A 75 0.80 -2.02 -7.39
C ARG A 75 1.76 -1.35 -8.38
N PRO A 76 1.73 -0.01 -8.54
CA PRO A 76 2.70 0.69 -9.38
C PRO A 76 4.10 0.52 -8.77
N GLY A 77 5.07 0.07 -9.56
CA GLY A 77 6.45 -0.03 -9.10
C GLY A 77 7.02 1.34 -8.77
N ARG A 78 7.71 1.50 -7.63
CA ARG A 78 8.54 2.69 -7.38
C ARG A 78 9.60 2.74 -8.49
N ARG A 79 9.59 3.81 -9.28
CA ARG A 79 10.74 4.21 -10.09
C ARG A 79 11.61 5.15 -9.28
#